data_AF-A0A1W9UJR4-F1
#
_entry.id   AF-A0A1W9UJR4-F1
#
_cell.length_a   1.000
_cell.length_b   1.000
_cell.length_c   1.000
_cell.angle_alpha   90.00
_cell.angle_beta   90.00
_cell.angle_gamma   90.00
#
_symmetry.space_group_name_H-M   'P 1'
#
loop_
_entity.id
_entity.type
_entity.pdbx_description
1 polymer ?
#
loop_
_entity_poly.entity_id
_entity_poly.type
_entity_poly.pdbx_seq_one_letter_code
_entity_poly.pdbx_strand_id
1 'polypeptide(L)'
;MVHALAEEPPADHARYCEERGRLTGPGNITLYREPIQVADFLQEALFQPVKRTICTGATLAVAGGFDYLRQQIGAPRKRAIERVIASPFDYPNQALLYTPNGLIPQYGEGEETYALNLGREIWRLIQASRGRAFVLCTSRRRMTEMYELISPHLEYTCYCQGDGLSRAELLELFQNDAGGAVLFATKSFWEGVDVPGEA
;
A
#
# COMPACT_ATOMS: atom_id res chain seq x y z
N MET A 1 -9.09 -8.85 32.12
CA MET A 1 -9.02 -8.59 30.66
C MET A 1 -10.24 -7.85 30.15
N VAL A 2 -11.47 -8.27 30.48
CA VAL A 2 -12.73 -7.57 30.08
C VAL A 2 -12.87 -6.17 30.72
N HIS A 3 -12.33 -5.95 31.92
CA HIS A 3 -12.41 -4.65 32.61
C HIS A 3 -11.70 -3.48 31.89
N ALA A 4 -10.58 -3.72 31.20
CA ALA A 4 -9.82 -2.67 30.50
C ALA A 4 -10.55 -2.09 29.27
N LEU A 5 -11.66 -2.74 28.86
CA LEU A 5 -12.53 -2.36 27.76
C LEU A 5 -13.86 -1.73 28.24
N ALA A 6 -14.18 -1.86 29.53
CA ALA A 6 -15.40 -1.31 30.13
C ALA A 6 -15.27 0.18 30.50
N GLU A 7 -14.06 0.64 30.77
CA GLU A 7 -13.76 2.05 31.04
C GLU A 7 -13.66 2.81 29.73
N GLU A 8 -14.06 4.09 29.64
CA GLU A 8 -13.84 4.90 28.44
C GLU A 8 -12.34 4.97 28.10
N PRO A 9 -11.95 4.91 26.81
CA PRO A 9 -10.56 5.13 26.45
C PRO A 9 -10.20 6.59 26.74
N PRO A 10 -8.93 6.87 27.10
CA PRO A 10 -8.44 8.22 26.96
C PRO A 10 -8.60 8.65 25.49
N ALA A 11 -8.87 9.94 25.28
CA ALA A 11 -9.31 10.51 23.99
C ALA A 11 -8.32 10.30 22.83
N ASP A 12 -7.10 9.87 23.14
CA ASP A 12 -6.01 9.56 22.23
C ASP A 12 -5.98 8.09 21.79
N HIS A 13 -7.00 7.28 22.09
CA HIS A 13 -7.07 5.88 21.66
C HIS A 13 -8.30 5.58 20.80
N ALA A 14 -8.09 4.91 19.67
CA ALA A 14 -9.13 4.32 18.87
C ALA A 14 -9.58 2.98 19.48
N ARG A 15 -10.89 2.71 19.43
CA ARG A 15 -11.47 1.42 19.78
C ARG A 15 -12.32 0.91 18.64
N TYR A 16 -12.10 -0.32 18.26
CA TYR A 16 -12.89 -1.00 17.27
C TYR A 16 -12.91 -2.50 17.56
N CYS A 17 -13.91 -3.19 17.05
CA CYS A 17 -13.95 -4.64 17.04
C CYS A 17 -13.89 -5.14 15.60
N GLU A 18 -13.16 -6.24 15.40
CA GLU A 18 -13.25 -7.01 14.16
C GLU A 18 -13.99 -8.31 14.47
N GLU A 19 -15.08 -8.55 13.75
CA GLU A 19 -15.71 -9.85 13.68
C GLU A 19 -15.15 -10.60 12.49
N ARG A 20 -14.44 -11.71 12.75
CA ARG A 20 -14.03 -12.65 11.70
C ARG A 20 -15.00 -13.81 11.69
N GLY A 21 -15.90 -13.81 10.71
CA GLY A 21 -16.76 -14.95 10.41
C GLY A 21 -15.93 -16.17 10.01
N ARG A 22 -16.36 -17.35 10.46
CA ARG A 22 -15.93 -18.65 9.90
C ARG A 22 -17.02 -19.17 8.98
N LEU A 23 -16.62 -19.91 7.93
CA LEU A 23 -17.56 -20.64 7.05
C LEU A 23 -18.40 -21.67 7.84
N THR A 24 -17.89 -22.17 8.96
CA THR A 24 -18.61 -23.04 9.90
C THR A 24 -18.20 -22.72 11.36
N GLY A 25 -19.19 -22.55 12.25
CA GLY A 25 -19.00 -22.28 13.68
C GLY A 25 -19.13 -20.81 14.10
N PRO A 26 -19.15 -20.51 15.43
CA PRO A 26 -19.26 -19.15 15.92
C PRO A 26 -18.04 -18.31 15.50
N GLY A 27 -18.29 -17.10 15.00
CA GLY A 27 -17.24 -16.15 14.61
C GLY A 27 -16.39 -15.72 15.81
N ASN A 28 -15.15 -15.33 15.55
CA ASN A 28 -14.29 -14.75 16.58
C ASN A 28 -14.45 -13.22 16.55
N ILE A 29 -14.79 -12.64 17.70
CA ILE A 29 -14.78 -11.19 17.89
C ILE A 29 -13.46 -10.82 18.57
N THR A 30 -12.66 -9.97 17.92
CA THR A 30 -11.45 -9.39 18.50
C THR A 30 -11.70 -7.92 18.80
N LEU A 31 -11.37 -7.48 20.00
CA LEU A 31 -11.45 -6.07 20.39
C LEU A 31 -10.05 -5.45 20.36
N TYR A 32 -9.96 -4.29 19.73
CA TYR A 32 -8.73 -3.51 19.58
C TYR A 32 -8.83 -2.22 20.38
N ARG A 33 -7.70 -1.83 20.96
CA ARG A 33 -7.49 -0.51 21.57
C ARG A 33 -6.10 -0.05 21.18
N GLU A 34 -6.04 0.95 20.31
CA GLU A 34 -4.79 1.41 19.72
C GLU A 34 -4.61 2.92 19.94
N PRO A 35 -3.40 3.39 20.27
CA PRO A 35 -3.13 4.81 20.36
C PRO A 35 -3.24 5.45 18.98
N ILE A 36 -3.95 6.58 18.90
CA ILE A 36 -4.07 7.42 17.70
C ILE A 36 -2.74 8.10 17.39
N GLN A 37 -1.96 8.43 18.43
CA GLN A 37 -0.64 9.03 18.32
C GLN A 37 0.37 8.22 19.13
N VAL A 38 1.50 7.92 18.51
CA VAL A 38 2.58 7.14 19.14
C VAL A 38 3.79 8.00 19.53
N ALA A 39 3.72 9.30 19.30
CA ALA A 39 4.83 10.23 19.48
C ALA A 39 5.38 10.22 20.91
N ASP A 40 4.52 10.40 21.91
CA ASP A 40 4.93 10.46 23.32
C ASP A 40 5.47 9.09 23.78
N PHE A 41 4.79 8.01 23.39
CA PHE A 41 5.25 6.65 23.67
C PHE A 41 6.66 6.39 23.12
N LEU A 42 6.91 6.73 21.85
CA LEU A 42 8.24 6.58 21.25
C LEU A 42 9.25 7.55 21.85
N GLN A 43 8.83 8.74 22.28
CA GLN A 43 9.71 9.67 22.96
C GLN A 43 10.23 9.06 24.28
N GLU A 44 9.35 8.49 25.09
CA GLU A 44 9.69 7.86 26.37
C GLU A 44 10.40 6.51 26.21
N ALA A 45 9.93 5.65 25.31
CA ALA A 45 10.43 4.29 25.17
C ALA A 45 11.68 4.18 24.29
N LEU A 46 11.87 5.10 23.34
CA LEU A 46 12.96 5.06 22.36
C LEU A 46 13.89 6.27 22.48
N PHE A 47 13.40 7.50 22.24
CA PHE A 47 14.28 8.66 22.06
C PHE A 47 14.89 9.24 23.34
N GLN A 48 14.32 8.96 24.51
CA GLN A 48 14.88 9.33 25.81
C GLN A 48 15.93 8.32 26.31
N PRO A 49 15.64 7.01 26.44
CA PRO A 49 16.58 6.04 27.00
C PRO A 49 17.68 5.64 26.02
N VAL A 50 17.42 5.68 24.70
CA VAL A 50 18.42 5.32 23.70
C VAL A 50 19.27 6.53 23.35
N LYS A 51 20.57 6.44 23.64
CA LYS A 51 21.53 7.53 23.44
C LYS A 51 21.65 8.00 21.99
N ARG A 52 21.51 7.07 21.02
CA ARG A 52 21.66 7.33 19.59
C ARG A 52 20.68 6.44 18.82
N THR A 53 19.80 7.07 18.06
CA THR A 53 18.82 6.40 17.20
C THR A 53 19.06 6.83 15.76
N ILE A 54 19.14 5.87 14.83
CA ILE A 54 19.26 6.14 13.40
C ILE A 54 17.94 5.74 12.75
N CYS A 55 17.22 6.72 12.23
CA CYS A 55 16.03 6.50 11.40
C CYS A 55 16.45 6.61 9.94
N THR A 56 16.31 5.54 9.17
CA THR A 56 16.63 5.50 7.74
C THR A 56 15.48 4.90 6.95
N GLY A 57 15.25 5.40 5.74
CA GLY A 57 14.17 4.96 4.86
C GLY A 57 14.04 5.88 3.65
N ALA A 58 13.54 5.33 2.54
CA ALA A 58 13.41 6.05 1.26
C ALA A 58 12.32 7.14 1.28
N THR A 59 11.36 7.05 2.21
CA THR A 59 10.15 7.89 2.26
C THR A 59 10.01 8.68 3.57
N LEU A 60 11.10 8.80 4.34
CA LEU A 60 11.08 9.52 5.63
C LEU A 60 10.87 11.03 5.47
N ALA A 61 11.40 11.61 4.40
CA ALA A 61 11.25 13.04 4.10
C ALA A 61 10.06 13.26 3.18
N VAL A 62 9.20 14.22 3.52
CA VAL A 62 8.05 14.65 2.73
C VAL A 62 8.25 16.10 2.35
N ALA A 63 8.05 16.45 1.08
CA ALA A 63 8.23 17.82 0.57
C ALA A 63 9.61 18.44 0.95
N GLY A 64 10.66 17.62 1.01
CA GLY A 64 12.03 18.05 1.32
C GLY A 64 12.36 18.20 2.81
N GLY A 65 11.46 17.82 3.73
CA GLY A 65 11.70 17.94 5.17
C GLY A 65 11.19 16.74 6.00
N PHE A 66 11.57 16.69 7.26
CA PHE A 66 11.21 15.61 8.21
C PHE A 66 10.15 16.04 9.23
N ASP A 67 9.54 17.23 9.07
CA ASP A 67 8.57 17.75 10.04
C ASP A 67 7.37 16.81 10.24
N TYR A 68 6.87 16.21 9.15
CA TYR A 68 5.78 15.22 9.21
C TYR A 68 6.19 14.00 10.03
N LEU A 69 7.29 13.33 9.68
CA LEU A 69 7.79 12.17 10.41
C LEU A 69 8.02 12.50 11.89
N ARG A 70 8.67 13.63 12.16
CA ARG A 70 9.00 14.09 13.50
C ARG A 70 7.76 14.24 14.37
N GLN A 71 6.68 14.79 13.81
CA GLN A 71 5.40 14.92 14.51
C GLN A 71 4.77 13.54 14.77
N GLN A 72 4.85 12.62 13.82
CA GLN A 72 4.29 11.28 13.97
C GLN A 72 4.99 10.43 15.04
N ILE A 73 6.32 10.54 15.13
CA ILE A 73 7.14 9.66 16.01
C ILE A 73 7.69 10.35 17.26
N GLY A 74 7.46 11.65 17.44
CA GLY A 74 7.97 12.38 18.62
C GLY A 74 9.49 12.58 18.63
N ALA A 75 10.14 12.59 17.45
CA ALA A 75 11.59 12.74 17.37
C ALA A 75 12.06 14.14 17.86
N PRO A 76 13.15 14.22 18.64
CA PRO A 76 13.58 15.46 19.26
C PRO A 76 14.27 16.41 18.26
N ARG A 77 13.61 17.52 17.90
CA ARG A 77 14.11 18.51 16.91
C ARG A 77 15.53 19.01 17.18
N LYS A 78 15.85 19.35 18.44
CA LYS A 78 17.16 19.92 18.82
C LYS A 78 18.29 18.90 18.93
N ARG A 79 17.97 17.60 18.88
CA ARG A 79 18.94 16.48 19.00
C ARG A 79 19.00 15.62 17.74
N ALA A 80 18.41 16.08 16.63
CA ALA A 80 18.36 15.35 15.37
C ALA A 80 19.32 15.94 14.34
N ILE A 81 20.02 15.07 13.61
CA ILE A 81 20.72 15.42 12.37
C ILE A 81 19.90 14.83 11.24
N GLU A 82 19.41 15.71 10.37
CA GLU A 82 18.53 15.33 9.25
C GLU A 82 19.30 15.46 7.93
N ARG A 83 19.20 14.44 7.08
CA ARG A 83 19.83 14.40 5.77
C ARG A 83 18.91 13.72 4.77
N VAL A 84 18.64 14.41 3.67
CA VAL A 84 18.04 13.82 2.47
C VAL A 84 19.19 13.52 1.52
N ILE A 85 19.30 12.26 1.11
CA ILE A 85 20.26 11.84 0.09
C ILE A 85 19.51 11.83 -1.24
N ALA A 86 20.10 12.46 -2.26
CA ALA A 86 19.50 12.48 -3.59
C ALA A 86 19.40 11.05 -4.15
N SER A 87 18.32 10.78 -4.88
CA SER A 87 18.14 9.51 -5.58
C SER A 87 19.26 9.33 -6.62
N PRO A 88 19.84 8.13 -6.75
CA PRO A 88 20.81 7.84 -7.81
C PRO A 88 20.16 7.62 -9.18
N PHE A 89 18.82 7.56 -9.26
CA PHE A 89 18.09 7.23 -10.49
C PHE A 89 17.82 8.45 -11.38
N ASP A 90 17.89 8.25 -12.70
CA ASP A 90 17.64 9.27 -13.71
C ASP A 90 16.17 9.27 -14.13
N TYR A 91 15.27 9.67 -13.22
CA TYR A 91 13.83 9.70 -13.47
C TYR A 91 13.42 10.47 -14.73
N PRO A 92 14.01 11.64 -15.08
CA PRO A 92 13.67 12.35 -16.31
C PRO A 92 13.80 11.51 -17.59
N ASN A 93 14.74 10.57 -17.63
CA ASN A 93 14.97 9.71 -18.79
C ASN A 93 14.49 8.26 -18.60
N GLN A 94 14.18 7.84 -17.37
CA GLN A 94 13.82 6.46 -17.03
C GLN A 94 12.38 6.29 -16.52
N ALA A 95 11.61 7.37 -16.36
CA ALA A 95 10.24 7.31 -15.87
C ALA A 95 9.32 8.29 -16.60
N LEU A 96 8.05 7.89 -16.72
CA LEU A 96 6.96 8.74 -17.22
C LEU A 96 5.83 8.75 -16.20
N LEU A 97 5.33 9.95 -15.89
CA LEU A 97 4.09 10.12 -15.13
C LEU A 97 2.95 10.36 -16.11
N TYR A 98 1.96 9.48 -16.05
CA TYR A 98 0.76 9.58 -16.87
C TYR A 98 -0.48 9.70 -15.98
N THR A 99 -1.29 10.72 -16.25
CA THR A 99 -2.60 10.89 -15.64
C THR A 99 -3.65 10.88 -16.76
N PRO A 100 -4.65 9.99 -16.73
CA PRO A 100 -5.65 9.92 -17.79
C PRO A 100 -6.52 11.17 -17.82
N ASN A 101 -6.66 11.77 -19.00
CA ASN A 101 -7.50 12.95 -19.19
C ASN A 101 -8.99 12.57 -19.13
N GLY A 102 -9.77 13.28 -18.31
CA GLY A 102 -11.23 13.11 -18.24
C GLY A 102 -11.72 11.89 -17.46
N LEU A 103 -10.82 11.09 -16.88
CA LEU A 103 -11.19 9.96 -16.04
C LEU A 103 -11.33 10.39 -14.57
N ILE A 104 -12.52 10.87 -14.21
CA ILE A 104 -12.83 11.37 -12.85
C ILE A 104 -13.48 10.24 -12.04
N PRO A 105 -13.00 9.94 -10.81
CA PRO A 105 -13.63 8.96 -9.94
C PRO A 105 -15.12 9.25 -9.68
N GLN A 106 -15.96 8.25 -9.90
CA GLN A 106 -17.40 8.29 -9.59
C GLN A 106 -17.74 7.19 -8.58
N TYR A 107 -18.68 7.49 -7.68
CA TYR A 107 -19.13 6.61 -6.61
C TYR A 107 -20.65 6.59 -6.58
N GLY A 108 -21.26 5.42 -6.45
CA GLY A 108 -22.72 5.27 -6.54
C GLY A 108 -23.20 5.33 -7.99
N GLU A 109 -24.09 6.27 -8.32
CA GLU A 109 -24.58 6.44 -9.68
C GLU A 109 -23.42 6.83 -10.63
N GLY A 110 -23.15 6.01 -11.63
CA GLY A 110 -22.03 6.18 -12.57
C GLY A 110 -20.74 5.41 -12.23
N GLU A 111 -20.67 4.72 -11.08
CA GLU A 111 -19.49 3.92 -10.69
C GLU A 111 -19.17 2.83 -11.72
N GLU A 112 -20.17 2.14 -12.26
CA GLU A 112 -19.98 1.10 -13.28
C GLU A 112 -19.37 1.68 -14.57
N THR A 113 -19.87 2.83 -15.04
CA THR A 113 -19.33 3.49 -16.24
C THR A 113 -17.89 3.96 -15.99
N TYR A 114 -17.59 4.46 -14.78
CA TYR A 114 -16.24 4.81 -14.39
C TYR A 114 -15.31 3.58 -14.37
N ALA A 115 -15.74 2.47 -13.77
CA ALA A 115 -14.98 1.23 -13.70
C ALA A 115 -14.66 0.69 -15.10
N LEU A 116 -15.62 0.71 -16.02
CA LEU A 116 -15.41 0.30 -17.42
C LEU A 116 -14.38 1.19 -18.14
N ASN A 117 -14.48 2.51 -17.98
CA ASN A 117 -13.54 3.44 -18.61
C ASN A 117 -12.14 3.34 -18.01
N LEU A 118 -12.04 3.14 -16.68
CA LEU A 118 -10.79 2.86 -15.99
C LEU A 118 -10.17 1.55 -16.49
N GLY A 119 -10.96 0.48 -16.62
CA GLY A 119 -10.49 -0.80 -17.11
C GLY A 119 -9.95 -0.74 -18.54
N ARG A 120 -10.63 0.01 -19.43
CA ARG A 120 -10.13 0.27 -20.80
C ARG A 120 -8.79 0.98 -20.80
N GLU A 121 -8.62 1.95 -19.92
CA GLU A 121 -7.39 2.72 -19.84
C GLU A 121 -6.23 1.90 -19.26
N ILE A 122 -6.50 1.10 -18.22
CA ILE A 122 -5.54 0.15 -17.66
C ILE A 122 -5.12 -0.87 -18.73
N TRP A 123 -6.08 -1.44 -19.47
CA TRP A 123 -5.80 -2.36 -20.57
C TRP A 123 -4.87 -1.73 -21.61
N ARG A 124 -5.14 -0.48 -22.03
CA ARG A 124 -4.29 0.24 -22.99
C ARG A 124 -2.85 0.43 -22.49
N LEU A 125 -2.68 0.71 -21.21
CA LEU A 125 -1.36 0.88 -20.59
C LEU A 125 -0.62 -0.45 -20.47
N ILE A 126 -1.32 -1.55 -20.14
CA ILE A 126 -0.74 -2.90 -20.10
C ILE A 126 -0.23 -3.33 -21.49
N GLN A 127 -1.00 -3.04 -22.54
CA GLN A 127 -0.56 -3.30 -23.91
C GLN A 127 0.70 -2.48 -24.27
N ALA A 128 0.75 -1.22 -23.84
CA ALA A 128 1.92 -0.37 -24.06
C ALA A 128 3.18 -0.88 -23.32
N SER A 129 3.04 -1.48 -22.14
CA SER A 129 4.15 -2.10 -21.40
C SER A 129 4.46 -3.55 -21.82
N ARG A 130 3.65 -4.12 -22.72
CA ARG A 130 3.72 -5.52 -23.17
C ARG A 130 3.55 -6.52 -22.02
N GLY A 131 2.48 -6.34 -21.25
CA GLY A 131 2.11 -7.26 -20.17
C GLY A 131 2.79 -6.96 -18.84
N ARG A 132 3.94 -6.28 -18.86
CA ARG A 132 4.81 -6.03 -17.71
C ARG A 132 4.28 -4.94 -16.81
N ALA A 133 3.32 -5.29 -15.97
CA ALA A 133 2.53 -4.30 -15.25
C ALA A 133 2.08 -4.76 -13.86
N PHE A 134 2.26 -3.88 -12.88
CA PHE A 134 1.56 -3.95 -11.61
C PHE A 134 0.31 -3.08 -11.66
N VAL A 135 -0.86 -3.69 -11.46
CA VAL A 135 -2.13 -2.98 -11.28
C VAL A 135 -2.43 -2.90 -9.79
N LEU A 136 -2.07 -1.75 -9.20
CA LEU A 136 -2.15 -1.52 -7.76
C LEU A 136 -3.46 -0.80 -7.37
N CYS A 137 -4.33 -1.51 -6.65
CA CYS A 137 -5.63 -1.01 -6.20
C CYS A 137 -5.67 -0.71 -4.71
N THR A 138 -6.49 0.26 -4.30
CA THR A 138 -6.64 0.66 -2.89
C THR A 138 -7.56 -0.26 -2.08
N SER A 139 -8.30 -1.15 -2.74
CA SER A 139 -9.17 -2.14 -2.07
C SER A 139 -9.18 -3.47 -2.82
N ARG A 140 -9.45 -4.56 -2.09
CA ARG A 140 -9.62 -5.89 -2.68
C ARG A 140 -10.79 -5.94 -3.66
N ARG A 141 -11.91 -5.28 -3.32
CA ARG A 141 -13.08 -5.18 -4.21
C ARG A 141 -12.67 -4.64 -5.58
N ARG A 142 -11.98 -3.49 -5.62
CA ARG A 142 -11.56 -2.85 -6.88
C ARG A 142 -10.52 -3.68 -7.63
N MET A 143 -9.60 -4.32 -6.90
CA MET A 143 -8.62 -5.23 -7.50
C MET A 143 -9.30 -6.40 -8.23
N THR A 144 -10.22 -7.10 -7.55
CA THR A 144 -10.97 -8.22 -8.13
C THR A 144 -11.82 -7.77 -9.32
N GLU A 145 -12.53 -6.65 -9.17
CA GLU A 145 -13.33 -6.05 -10.25
C GLU A 145 -12.50 -5.74 -11.50
N MET A 146 -11.33 -5.11 -11.35
CA MET A 146 -10.44 -4.82 -12.48
C MET A 146 -9.80 -6.09 -13.07
N TYR A 147 -9.44 -7.05 -12.23
CA TYR A 147 -8.90 -8.33 -12.68
C TYR A 147 -9.91 -9.09 -13.54
N GLU A 148 -11.15 -9.23 -13.07
CA GLU A 148 -12.23 -9.92 -13.79
C GLU A 148 -12.61 -9.19 -15.08
N LEU A 149 -12.63 -7.86 -15.07
CA LEU A 149 -12.97 -7.05 -16.23
C LEU A 149 -11.89 -7.09 -17.33
N ILE A 150 -10.61 -7.15 -16.96
CA ILE A 150 -9.50 -6.90 -17.89
C ILE A 150 -8.78 -8.18 -18.30
N SER A 151 -8.54 -9.11 -17.36
CA SER A 151 -7.74 -10.32 -17.63
C SER A 151 -8.25 -11.18 -18.79
N PRO A 152 -9.58 -11.35 -19.03
CA PRO A 152 -10.05 -12.14 -20.17
C PRO A 152 -9.72 -11.53 -21.54
N HIS A 153 -9.30 -10.26 -21.58
CA HIS A 153 -8.98 -9.52 -22.80
C HIS A 153 -7.47 -9.27 -22.97
N LEU A 154 -6.64 -9.88 -22.13
CA LEU A 154 -5.18 -9.80 -22.21
C LEU A 154 -4.61 -11.11 -22.77
N GLU A 155 -3.54 -10.97 -23.54
CA GLU A 155 -2.73 -12.10 -24.04
C GLU A 155 -1.66 -12.56 -23.04
N TYR A 156 -1.51 -11.81 -21.94
CA TYR A 156 -0.49 -11.99 -20.92
C TYR A 156 -1.00 -12.81 -19.74
N THR A 157 -0.10 -13.53 -19.08
CA THR A 157 -0.43 -14.21 -17.82
C THR A 157 -0.84 -13.17 -16.79
N CYS A 158 -2.02 -13.35 -16.20
CA CYS A 158 -2.55 -12.44 -15.18
C CYS A 158 -2.57 -13.14 -13.82
N TYR A 159 -1.98 -12.49 -12.82
CA TYR A 159 -1.99 -12.94 -11.44
C TYR A 159 -2.82 -12.00 -10.59
N CYS A 160 -3.55 -12.54 -9.62
CA CYS A 160 -4.38 -11.78 -8.69
C CYS A 160 -4.01 -12.11 -7.24
N GLN A 161 -3.76 -11.09 -6.44
CA GLN A 161 -3.46 -11.28 -5.04
C GLN A 161 -4.65 -11.90 -4.30
N GLY A 162 -4.39 -12.97 -3.53
CA GLY A 162 -5.40 -13.64 -2.71
C GLY A 162 -5.96 -14.92 -3.36
N ASP A 163 -5.49 -15.27 -4.55
CA ASP A 163 -5.91 -16.46 -5.30
C ASP A 163 -5.13 -17.73 -4.89
N GLY A 164 -4.88 -17.89 -3.58
CA GLY A 164 -4.19 -19.04 -3.00
C GLY A 164 -2.66 -18.98 -2.99
N LEU A 165 -2.04 -18.07 -3.74
CA LEU A 165 -0.59 -17.87 -3.77
C LEU A 165 -0.12 -16.82 -2.75
N SER A 166 1.05 -17.04 -2.17
CA SER A 166 1.71 -16.07 -1.31
C SER A 166 2.28 -14.89 -2.11
N ARG A 167 2.59 -13.80 -1.41
CA ARG A 167 3.23 -12.62 -2.04
C ARG A 167 4.55 -12.98 -2.72
N ALA A 168 5.36 -13.84 -2.09
CA ALA A 168 6.66 -14.23 -2.63
C ALA A 168 6.50 -15.05 -3.92
N GLU A 169 5.59 -16.03 -3.91
CA GLU A 169 5.30 -16.85 -5.09
C GLU A 169 4.75 -16.02 -6.25
N LEU A 170 3.85 -15.07 -5.98
CA LEU A 170 3.32 -14.16 -7.00
C LEU A 170 4.42 -13.30 -7.65
N LEU A 171 5.37 -12.81 -6.86
CA LEU A 171 6.50 -12.02 -7.37
C LEU A 171 7.46 -12.87 -8.20
N GLU A 172 7.73 -14.10 -7.76
CA GLU A 172 8.60 -15.03 -8.47
C GLU A 172 7.99 -15.42 -9.83
N LEU A 173 6.69 -15.73 -9.85
CA LEU A 173 5.97 -16.04 -11.09
C LEU A 173 5.95 -14.84 -12.05
N PHE A 174 5.65 -13.65 -11.55
CA PHE A 174 5.68 -12.41 -12.33
C PHE A 174 7.06 -12.16 -12.96
N GLN A 175 8.14 -12.31 -12.18
CA GLN A 175 9.51 -12.07 -12.64
C GLN A 175 10.00 -13.09 -13.68
N ASN A 176 9.52 -14.32 -13.59
CA ASN A 176 9.99 -15.43 -14.43
C ASN A 176 9.17 -15.61 -15.71
N ASP A 177 8.12 -14.82 -15.94
CA ASP A 177 7.31 -14.89 -17.16
C ASP A 177 7.97 -14.13 -18.32
N ALA A 178 8.64 -14.87 -19.19
CA ALA A 178 9.31 -14.32 -20.37
C ALA A 178 8.37 -13.69 -21.41
N GLY A 179 7.06 -14.00 -21.35
CA GLY A 179 6.03 -13.41 -22.20
C GLY A 179 5.49 -12.07 -21.68
N GLY A 180 5.87 -11.68 -20.46
CA GLY A 180 5.28 -10.56 -19.72
C GLY A 180 4.05 -11.00 -18.93
N ALA A 181 3.98 -10.57 -17.67
CA ALA A 181 2.88 -10.90 -16.77
C ALA A 181 2.30 -9.66 -16.10
N VAL A 182 0.99 -9.67 -15.84
CA VAL A 182 0.29 -8.60 -15.13
C VAL A 182 -0.07 -9.06 -13.73
N LEU A 183 0.31 -8.29 -12.71
CA LEU A 183 -0.04 -8.58 -11.32
C LEU A 183 -1.01 -7.55 -10.75
N PHE A 184 -2.22 -8.01 -10.43
CA PHE A 184 -3.25 -7.25 -9.74
C PHE A 184 -3.09 -7.42 -8.23
N ALA A 185 -2.86 -6.32 -7.52
CA ALA A 185 -2.53 -6.36 -6.11
C ALA A 185 -3.02 -5.14 -5.33
N THR A 186 -2.98 -5.24 -4.00
CA THR A 186 -3.30 -4.14 -3.07
C THR A 186 -2.05 -3.62 -2.35
N LYS A 187 -2.24 -2.78 -1.31
CA LYS A 187 -1.20 -2.07 -0.55
C LYS A 187 0.00 -2.94 -0.15
N SER A 188 -0.16 -4.24 0.12
CA SER A 188 0.96 -5.11 0.53
C SER A 188 2.05 -5.29 -0.53
N PHE A 189 1.82 -4.85 -1.77
CA PHE A 189 2.78 -4.81 -2.87
C PHE A 189 3.34 -3.41 -3.15
N TRP A 190 2.92 -2.37 -2.40
CA TRP A 190 3.43 -1.00 -2.57
C TRP A 190 4.79 -0.80 -1.92
N GLU A 191 5.21 -1.70 -1.04
CA GLU A 191 6.41 -1.58 -0.22
C GLU A 191 7.20 -2.89 -0.25
N GLY A 192 8.52 -2.77 -0.40
CA GLY A 192 9.43 -3.92 -0.36
C GLY A 192 9.37 -4.85 -1.58
N VAL A 193 8.86 -4.35 -2.71
CA VAL A 193 8.91 -5.02 -4.01
C VAL A 193 9.98 -4.35 -4.85
N ASP A 194 10.98 -5.10 -5.28
CA ASP A 194 12.00 -4.68 -6.22
C ASP A 194 12.02 -5.68 -7.38
N VAL A 195 11.81 -5.18 -8.58
CA VAL A 195 11.72 -5.98 -9.81
C VAL A 195 12.69 -5.34 -10.80
N PRO A 196 13.96 -5.75 -10.80
CA PRO A 196 14.96 -5.19 -11.70
C PRO A 196 14.81 -5.74 -13.12
N GLY A 197 15.01 -4.90 -14.14
CA GLY A 197 15.16 -5.34 -15.53
C GLY A 197 13.87 -5.33 -16.37
N GLU A 198 13.76 -6.28 -17.29
CA GLU A 198 12.71 -6.33 -18.33
C GLU A 198 11.43 -7.08 -17.92
N ALA A 199 11.17 -7.21 -16.62
CA ALA A 199 9.95 -7.85 -16.12
C ALA A 199 8.71 -6.98 -16.32
#